data_AF-A0A5C7XTF0-F1
#
_entry.id   AF-A0A5C7XTF0-F1
#
_cell.length_a   1.000
_cell.length_b   1.000
_cell.length_c   1.000
_cell.angle_alpha   90.00
_cell.angle_beta   90.00
_cell.angle_gamma   90.00
#
_symmetry.space_group_name_H-M   'P 1'
#
loop_
_entity.id
_entity.type
_entity.pdbx_description
1 polymer ?
#
loop_
_entity_poly.entity_id
_entity_poly.type
_entity_poly.pdbx_seq_one_letter_code
_entity_poly.pdbx_strand_id
1 'polypeptide(L)' 'MSHRNAPLSETGRLRLARCVVEDGWPLRRAAERFQVSVTTAARWAAR' A
#
# COMPACT_ATOMS: atom_id res chain seq x y z
N MET A 1 3.10 -25.22 7.15
CA MET A 1 3.82 -24.29 6.26
C MET A 1 3.24 -22.90 6.43
N SER A 2 3.93 -22.04 7.18
CA SER A 2 3.54 -20.64 7.37
C SER A 2 3.88 -19.89 6.08
N HIS A 3 2.87 -19.50 5.31
CA HIS A 3 3.09 -18.62 4.17
C HIS A 3 3.65 -17.30 4.72
N ARG A 4 4.96 -17.09 4.54
CA ARG A 4 5.67 -15.82 4.81
C ARG A 4 5.16 -14.65 3.94
N ASN A 5 4.12 -14.89 3.15
CA ASN A 5 3.37 -13.94 2.33
C ASN A 5 1.94 -13.73 2.87
N ALA A 6 1.71 -13.93 4.17
CA ALA A 6 0.48 -13.51 4.83
C ALA A 6 0.26 -12.00 4.59
N PRO A 7 -0.98 -11.59 4.32
CA PRO A 7 -1.35 -10.55 3.38
C PRO A 7 -0.86 -9.19 3.86
N LEU A 8 0.03 -8.53 3.12
CA LEU A 8 0.46 -7.14 3.38
C LEU A 8 0.62 -6.87 4.88
N SER A 9 1.78 -7.23 5.45
CA SER A 9 2.16 -6.84 6.80
C SER A 9 1.61 -5.45 7.11
N GLU A 10 0.98 -5.26 8.26
CA GLU A 10 0.32 -3.99 8.63
C GLU A 10 1.24 -2.78 8.37
N THR A 11 2.55 -2.99 8.59
CA THR A 11 3.64 -2.09 8.23
C THR A 11 3.70 -1.73 6.73
N GLY A 12 3.50 -2.67 5.83
CA GLY A 12 3.46 -2.45 4.38
C GLY A 12 2.28 -1.56 3.95
N ARG A 13 1.12 -1.69 4.60
CA ARG A 13 -0.05 -0.83 4.33
C ARG A 13 0.16 0.58 4.86
N LEU A 14 0.71 0.70 6.07
CA LEU A 14 1.13 1.97 6.66
C LEU A 14 2.17 2.69 5.80
N ARG A 15 3.15 1.96 5.26
CA ARG A 15 4.15 2.50 4.33
C ARG A 15 3.50 2.97 3.03
N LEU A 16 2.54 2.22 2.48
CA LEU A 16 1.79 2.66 1.29
C LEU A 16 1.04 3.97 1.57
N ALA A 17 0.30 4.04 2.67
CA ALA A 17 -0.50 5.22 3.01
C ALA A 17 0.39 6.45 3.20
N ARG A 18 1.52 6.31 3.92
CA ARG A 18 2.52 7.38 4.08
C ARG A 18 3.11 7.83 2.74
N CYS A 19 3.47 6.91 1.85
CA CYS A 19 4.00 7.31 0.54
C CYS A 19 2.98 8.12 -0.29
N VAL A 20 1.68 7.83 -0.17
CA VAL A 20 0.66 8.60 -0.89
C VAL A 20 0.38 9.94 -0.21
N VAL A 21 0.19 9.96 1.11
CA VAL A 21 -0.24 11.14 1.86
C VAL A 21 0.91 12.09 2.17
N GLU A 22 2.03 11.56 2.69
CA GLU A 22 3.19 12.35 3.10
C GLU A 22 4.12 12.65 1.93
N ASP A 23 4.49 11.62 1.15
CA ASP A 23 5.41 11.79 0.02
C ASP A 23 4.69 12.28 -1.26
N GLY A 24 3.35 12.40 -1.23
CA GLY A 24 2.55 12.89 -2.36
C GLY A 24 2.56 11.97 -3.58
N TRP A 25 2.82 10.66 -3.41
CA TRP A 25 2.93 9.77 -4.56
C TRP A 25 1.58 9.60 -5.27
N PRO A 26 1.58 9.54 -6.62
CA PRO A 26 0.40 9.12 -7.36
C PRO A 26 -0.04 7.72 -6.93
N LEU A 27 -1.36 7.51 -6.77
CA LEU A 27 -1.95 6.22 -6.35
C LEU A 27 -1.49 5.06 -7.22
N ARG A 28 -1.33 5.27 -8.54
CA ARG A 28 -0.83 4.24 -9.46
C ARG A 28 0.62 3.84 -9.14
N ARG A 29 1.49 4.82 -8.86
CA ARG A 29 2.89 4.57 -8.50
C ARG A 29 3.01 3.80 -7.19
N ALA A 30 2.22 4.18 -6.18
CA ALA A 30 2.16 3.47 -4.92
C ALA A 30 1.62 2.04 -5.11
N ALA A 31 0.53 1.88 -5.86
CA ALA A 31 -0.06 0.57 -6.16
C ALA A 31 0.94 -0.40 -6.82
N GLU A 32 1.68 0.06 -7.84
CA GLU A 32 2.72 -0.72 -8.51
C GLU A 32 3.86 -1.10 -7.54
N ARG A 33 4.33 -0.15 -6.72
CA ARG A 33 5.45 -0.38 -5.77
C ARG A 33 5.15 -1.46 -4.73
N PHE A 34 3.89 -1.53 -4.30
CA PHE A 34 3.42 -2.46 -3.27
C PHE A 34 2.66 -3.67 -3.85
N GLN A 35 2.59 -3.79 -5.18
CA GLN A 35 1.92 -4.89 -5.89
C GLN A 35 0.45 -5.05 -5.46
N VAL A 36 -0.26 -3.92 -5.32
CA VAL A 36 -1.69 -3.88 -5.00
C VAL A 36 -2.46 -3.19 -6.11
N SER A 37 -3.79 -3.32 -6.10
CA SER A 37 -4.64 -2.56 -7.00
C SER A 37 -4.66 -1.07 -6.62
N VAL A 38 -4.88 -0.20 -7.61
CA VAL A 38 -5.01 1.26 -7.38
C VAL A 38 -6.18 1.58 -6.44
N THR A 39 -7.27 0.81 -6.51
CA THR A 39 -8.44 0.99 -5.63
C THR A 39 -8.12 0.57 -4.18
N THR A 40 -7.28 -0.45 -3.98
CA THR A 40 -6.74 -0.80 -2.65
C THR A 40 -5.85 0.30 -2.10
N ALA A 41 -4.95 0.86 -2.93
CA ALA A 41 -4.09 1.95 -2.53
C ALA A 41 -4.91 3.19 -2.12
N ALA A 42 -5.96 3.52 -2.87
CA ALA A 42 -6.88 4.61 -2.55
C ALA A 42 -7.60 4.40 -1.21
N ARG A 43 -8.10 3.18 -0.95
CA ARG A 43 -8.77 2.85 0.32
C ARG A 43 -7.87 2.97 1.55
N TRP A 44 -6.57 2.80 1.40
CA TRP A 44 -5.63 2.93 2.52
C TRP A 44 -5.05 4.32 2.66
N ALA A 45 -4.87 5.05 1.55
CA ALA A 45 -4.48 6.46 1.61
C ALA A 45 -5.59 7.36 2.18
N ALA A 46 -6.86 6.97 2.00
CA ALA A 46 -8.01 7.68 2.54
C ALA A 46 -8.39 7.30 3.98
N ARG A 47 -7.64 6.41 4.63
CA ARG A 47 -7.94 5.90 5.98
C ARG A 47 -6.96 6.45 7.00
#